data_AF-A0A831QGS3-F1
#
_entry.id   AF-A0A831QGS3-F1
#
_cell.length_a   1.000
_cell.length_b   1.000
_cell.length_c   1.000
_cell.angle_alpha   90.00
_cell.angle_beta   90.00
_cell.angle_gamma   90.00
#
_symmetry.space_group_name_H-M   'P 1'
#
loop_
_entity.id
_entity.type
_entity.pdbx_description
1 polymer ?
#
loop_
_entity_poly.entity_id
_entity_poly.type
_entity_poly.pdbx_seq_one_letter_code
_entity_poly.pdbx_strand_id
1 'polypeptide(L)'
;MTQITLRGMDPEIEREIRRLARKKGKSLNRVILDIIYTHTGLKRGGKRPPANSLRALAGGWSEKDASEFLASIKSCEQIDEEMWM
;
A
#
# COMPACT_ATOMS: atom_id res chain seq x y z
N MET A 1 19.60 -13.10 20.60
CA MET A 1 19.24 -11.68 20.84
C MET A 1 20.50 -10.86 20.68
N THR A 2 20.51 -9.91 19.76
CA THR A 2 21.62 -8.96 19.57
C THR A 2 21.15 -7.59 20.05
N GLN A 3 21.93 -6.97 20.93
CA GLN A 3 21.66 -5.65 21.47
C GLN A 3 22.63 -4.65 20.82
N ILE A 4 22.09 -3.55 20.30
CA ILE A 4 22.87 -2.44 19.76
C ILE A 4 22.47 -1.19 20.54
N THR A 5 23.46 -0.47 21.08
CA THR A 5 23.24 0.81 21.77
C THR A 5 23.70 1.94 20.87
N LEU A 6 22.78 2.81 20.48
CA LEU A 6 23.08 4.03 19.73
C LEU A 6 23.50 5.12 20.72
N ARG A 7 24.71 5.67 20.57
CA ARG A 7 25.26 6.75 21.39
C ARG A 7 25.36 8.03 20.55
N GLY A 8 25.27 9.20 21.19
CA GLY A 8 25.41 10.50 20.51
C GLY A 8 24.23 10.86 19.60
N MET A 9 23.03 10.37 19.89
CA MET A 9 21.84 10.76 19.15
C MET A 9 21.49 12.21 19.43
N ASP A 10 21.27 12.98 18.36
CA ASP A 10 20.78 14.34 18.48
C ASP A 10 19.41 14.37 19.21
N PRO A 11 19.22 15.21 20.25
CA PRO A 11 17.98 15.28 21.01
C PRO A 11 16.74 15.60 20.15
N GLU A 12 16.89 16.39 19.08
CA GLU A 12 15.81 16.71 18.16
C GLU A 12 15.38 15.48 17.36
N ILE A 13 16.35 14.69 16.89
CA ILE A 13 16.10 13.43 16.20
C ILE A 13 15.42 12.43 17.14
N GLU A 14 15.88 12.31 18.38
CA GLU A 14 15.26 11.43 19.36
C GLU A 14 13.78 11.80 19.59
N ARG A 15 13.50 13.10 19.76
CA ARG A 15 12.14 13.63 19.92
C ARG A 15 11.27 13.28 18.72
N GLU A 16 11.79 13.43 17.52
CA GLU A 16 11.05 13.14 16.29
C GLU A 16 10.75 11.65 16.14
N ILE A 17 11.70 10.77 16.46
CA ILE A 17 11.47 9.31 16.45
C ILE A 17 10.41 8.93 17.49
N ARG A 18 10.44 9.52 18.70
CA ARG A 18 9.40 9.30 19.74
C ARG A 18 8.03 9.78 19.28
N ARG A 19 7.94 10.92 18.60
CA ARG A 19 6.71 11.43 18.01
C ARG A 19 6.15 10.47 16.95
N LEU A 20 7.02 9.96 16.07
CA LEU A 20 6.65 8.95 15.07
C LEU A 20 6.17 7.65 15.69
N ALA A 21 6.80 7.20 16.79
CA ALA A 21 6.39 6.02 17.54
C ALA A 21 4.97 6.16 18.10
N ARG A 22 4.66 7.31 18.72
CA ARG A 22 3.31 7.64 19.20
C ARG A 22 2.30 7.69 18.05
N LYS A 23 2.60 8.41 16.98
CA LYS A 23 1.72 8.54 15.81
C LYS A 23 1.40 7.19 15.15
N LYS A 24 2.34 6.26 15.13
CA LYS A 24 2.19 4.93 14.52
C LYS A 24 1.71 3.84 15.49
N GLY A 25 1.56 4.15 16.79
CA GLY A 25 1.22 3.16 17.81
C GLY A 25 2.26 2.04 17.96
N LYS A 26 3.54 2.33 17.71
CA LYS A 26 4.64 1.34 17.72
C LYS A 26 5.63 1.63 18.84
N SER A 27 6.31 0.60 19.33
CA SER A 27 7.44 0.79 20.26
C SER A 27 8.60 1.52 19.57
N LEU A 28 9.40 2.24 20.36
CA LEU A 28 10.55 3.01 19.86
C LEU A 28 11.54 2.11 19.10
N ASN A 29 11.86 0.94 19.67
CA ASN A 29 12.71 -0.05 19.02
C ASN A 29 12.13 -0.51 17.67
N ARG A 30 10.81 -0.73 17.57
CA ARG A 30 10.20 -1.13 16.30
C ARG A 30 10.31 -0.06 15.23
N VAL A 31 10.17 1.21 15.59
CA VAL A 31 10.34 2.34 14.66
C VAL A 31 11.79 2.46 14.19
N ILE A 32 12.77 2.36 15.09
CA ILE A 32 14.19 2.39 14.74
C ILE A 32 14.54 1.24 13.80
N LEU A 33 14.06 0.03 14.09
CA LEU A 33 14.23 -1.12 13.21
C LEU A 33 13.57 -0.90 11.84
N ASP A 34 12.35 -0.35 11.78
CA ASP A 34 11.68 -0.04 10.51
C ASP A 34 12.47 0.97 9.66
N ILE A 35 13.08 1.98 10.30
CA ILE A 35 13.96 2.96 9.64
C ILE A 35 15.20 2.24 9.07
N ILE A 36 15.89 1.44 9.88
CA ILE A 36 17.08 0.68 9.44
C ILE A 36 16.72 -0.24 8.27
N TYR A 37 15.59 -0.94 8.31
CA TYR A 37 15.15 -1.80 7.21
C TYR A 37 14.79 -1.04 5.95
N THR A 38 14.21 0.15 6.09
CA THR A 38 13.90 1.00 4.94
C THR A 38 15.18 1.46 4.25
N HIS A 39 16.21 1.85 5.00
CA HIS A 39 17.47 2.33 4.44
C HIS A 39 18.41 1.21 3.94
N THR A 40 18.39 0.04 4.57
CA THR A 40 19.24 -1.10 4.16
C THR A 40 18.64 -1.93 3.03
N GLY A 41 17.36 -1.71 2.68
CA GLY A 41 16.63 -2.53 1.71
C GLY A 41 16.29 -3.94 2.20
N LEU A 42 16.75 -4.32 3.39
CA LEU A 42 16.51 -5.62 4.02
C LEU A 42 15.12 -5.64 4.65
N LYS A 43 14.05 -5.96 3.90
CA LYS A 43 12.71 -6.06 4.50
C LYS A 43 12.63 -7.24 5.49
N ARG A 44 12.52 -6.97 6.79
CA ARG A 44 12.27 -8.01 7.81
C ARG A 44 10.80 -8.44 7.79
N GLY A 45 10.56 -9.68 7.36
CA GLY A 45 9.30 -10.39 7.57
C GLY A 45 8.21 -10.09 6.55
N GLY A 46 8.03 -11.06 5.63
CA GLY A 46 6.92 -11.15 4.70
C GLY A 46 6.93 -10.08 3.62
N LYS A 47 7.09 -10.49 2.37
CA LYS A 47 6.55 -9.71 1.26
C LYS A 47 5.08 -9.46 1.61
N ARG A 48 4.70 -8.25 2.09
CA ARG A 48 3.31 -7.84 1.94
C ARG A 48 3.05 -8.02 0.45
N PRO A 49 2.08 -8.84 0.03
CA PRO A 49 1.79 -8.99 -1.38
C PRO A 49 1.65 -7.57 -1.93
N PRO A 50 2.34 -7.23 -3.04
CA PRO A 50 2.24 -5.90 -3.66
C PRO A 50 0.79 -5.44 -3.84
N ALA A 51 -0.15 -6.40 -3.90
CA ALA A 51 -1.57 -6.23 -4.12
C ALA A 51 -2.41 -5.76 -2.91
N ASN A 52 -1.89 -5.66 -1.68
CA ASN A 52 -2.76 -5.30 -0.54
C ASN A 52 -3.27 -3.86 -0.59
N SER A 53 -2.53 -2.91 -1.18
CA SER A 53 -2.99 -1.52 -1.34
C SER A 53 -4.04 -1.37 -2.44
N LEU A 54 -4.00 -2.22 -3.46
CA LEU A 54 -4.97 -2.21 -4.55
C LEU A 54 -6.23 -3.02 -4.24
N ARG A 55 -6.25 -3.78 -3.13
CA ARG A 55 -7.41 -4.57 -2.73
C ARG A 55 -8.66 -3.73 -2.43
N ALA A 56 -8.48 -2.49 -1.98
CA ALA A 56 -9.57 -1.54 -1.80
C ALA A 56 -10.11 -0.99 -3.13
N LEU A 57 -9.32 -1.05 -4.21
CA LEU A 57 -9.70 -0.67 -5.57
C LEU A 57 -10.23 -1.87 -6.37
N ALA A 58 -9.89 -3.09 -5.95
CA ALA A 58 -10.47 -4.32 -6.45
C ALA A 58 -11.88 -4.53 -5.87
N GLY A 59 -12.79 -3.62 -6.21
CA GLY A 59 -14.22 -3.84 -6.06
C GLY A 59 -14.73 -4.77 -7.16
N GLY A 60 -15.67 -5.65 -6.82
CA GLY A 60 -16.43 -6.42 -7.78
C GLY A 60 -17.72 -5.69 -8.16
N TRP A 61 -18.32 -6.09 -9.26
CA TRP A 61 -19.62 -5.57 -9.67
C TRP A 61 -20.72 -6.47 -9.14
N SER A 62 -21.81 -5.89 -8.65
CA SER A 62 -23.03 -6.67 -8.44
C SER A 62 -23.63 -7.06 -9.79
N GLU A 63 -24.49 -8.09 -9.78
CA GLU A 63 -25.19 -8.55 -10.98
C GLU A 63 -26.05 -7.44 -11.61
N LYS A 64 -26.57 -6.54 -10.76
CA LYS A 64 -27.29 -5.35 -11.19
C LYS A 64 -26.37 -4.33 -11.88
N ASP A 65 -25.22 -4.00 -11.27
CA ASP A 65 -24.25 -3.07 -11.86
C ASP A 65 -23.76 -3.57 -13.23
N ALA A 66 -23.51 -4.88 -13.34
CA ALA A 66 -23.12 -5.53 -14.59
C ALA A 66 -24.22 -5.40 -15.66
N SER A 67 -25.46 -5.67 -15.29
CA SER A 67 -26.59 -5.56 -16.21
C SER A 67 -26.82 -4.13 -16.70
N GLU A 68 -26.74 -3.14 -15.82
CA GLU A 68 -26.92 -1.72 -16.16
C GLU A 68 -25.85 -1.21 -17.13
N PHE A 69 -24.59 -1.60 -16.92
CA PHE A 69 -23.51 -1.23 -17.82
C PHE A 69 -23.58 -1.94 -19.17
N LEU A 70 -23.83 -3.25 -19.19
CA LEU A 70 -23.96 -3.99 -20.45
C LEU A 70 -25.10 -3.42 -21.30
N ALA A 71 -26.19 -3.00 -20.66
CA ALA A 71 -27.26 -2.27 -21.34
C ALA A 71 -26.79 -0.91 -21.90
N SER A 72 -25.93 -0.18 -21.18
CA SER A 72 -25.46 1.15 -21.61
C SER A 72 -24.45 1.12 -22.76
N ILE A 73 -23.66 0.04 -22.87
CA ILE A 73 -22.68 -0.13 -23.96
C ILE A 73 -23.20 -0.96 -25.14
N LYS A 74 -24.46 -1.39 -25.11
CA LYS A 74 -25.05 -2.27 -26.13
C LYS A 74 -24.93 -1.71 -27.56
N SER A 75 -25.00 -0.40 -27.73
CA SER A 75 -24.82 0.25 -29.03
C SER A 75 -23.38 0.17 -29.56
N CYS A 76 -22.39 0.02 -28.67
CA CYS A 76 -20.98 -0.13 -29.04
C CYS A 76 -20.63 -1.54 -29.51
N GLU A 77 -21.51 -2.52 -29.31
CA GLU A 77 -21.33 -3.90 -29.79
C GLU A 77 -21.92 -4.13 -31.19
N GLN A 78 -22.63 -3.14 -31.75
CA GLN A 78 -23.13 -3.23 -33.12
C GLN A 78 -21.95 -3.10 -34.09
N ILE A 79 -21.75 -4.15 -34.89
CA ILE A 79 -20.80 -4.10 -35.99
C ILE A 79 -21.39 -3.18 -37.06
N ASP A 80 -20.66 -2.10 -37.35
CA ASP A 80 -20.93 -1.26 -38.50
C ASP A 80 -20.23 -1.88 -39.73
N GLU A 81 -21.02 -2.46 -40.63
CA GLU A 81 -20.51 -3.10 -41.85
C GLU A 81 -19.85 -2.09 -42.80
N GLU A 82 -20.26 -0.80 -42.76
CA GLU A 82 -19.65 0.25 -43.59
C GLU A 82 -18.25 0.63 -43.09
N MET A 83 -17.95 0.43 -41.80
CA MET A 83 -16.60 0.65 -41.26
C MET A 83 -15.60 -0.46 -41.63
N TRP A 84 -16.07 -1.61 -42.14
CA TRP A 84 -15.24 -2.77 -42.49
C TRP A 84 -14.97 -2.92 -43.99
N MET A 85 -15.56 -2.06 -44.84
CA MET A 85 -15.35 -2.06 -46.30
C MET A 85 -14.46 -0.91 -46.79
#